data_AF-A0A410RQU3-F1
#
_entry.id   AF-A0A410RQU3-F1
#
_cell.length_a   1.000
_cell.length_b   1.000
_cell.length_c   1.000
_cell.angle_alpha   90.00
_cell.angle_beta   90.00
_cell.angle_gamma   90.00
#
_symmetry.space_group_name_H-M   'P 1'
#
loop_
_entity.id
_entity.type
_entity.pdbx_description
1 polymer ?
#
loop_
_entity_poly.entity_id
_entity_poly.type
_entity_poly.pdbx_seq_one_letter_code
_entity_poly.pdbx_strand_id
1 'polypeptide(L)'
;MTNLDWLKRAAERSTTEHGLMGQVFAAYQTLEDCSANALADELGCDEQTLNMLALCRRPAGETFAEQVKILCSRFGLESFALVNVLRQVEIMGPGHAPASNPASRGGVTLQLAARDRRKNEEPSS
;
A
#
# COMPACT_ATOMS: atom_id res chain seq x y z
N MET A 1 7.29 17.97 18.04
CA MET A 1 7.02 17.36 16.73
C MET A 1 7.14 18.45 15.71
N THR A 2 8.23 18.44 14.94
CA THR A 2 8.34 19.33 13.79
C THR A 2 7.33 18.88 12.72
N ASN A 3 6.98 19.77 11.80
CA ASN A 3 6.01 19.48 10.73
C ASN A 3 6.48 18.32 9.81
N LEU A 4 7.72 17.88 9.87
CA LEU A 4 8.20 16.76 9.05
C LEU A 4 8.14 15.39 9.76
N ASP A 5 8.17 15.35 11.09
CA ASP A 5 8.19 14.09 11.84
C ASP A 5 6.90 13.27 11.66
N TRP A 6 5.74 13.95 11.65
CA TRP A 6 4.46 13.28 11.47
C TRP A 6 4.30 12.73 10.05
N LEU A 7 4.87 13.41 9.05
CA LEU A 7 4.80 13.01 7.65
C LEU A 7 5.61 11.72 7.44
N LYS A 8 6.84 11.68 7.96
CA LYS A 8 7.67 10.46 7.94
C LYS A 8 6.97 9.29 8.63
N ARG A 9 6.40 9.53 9.82
CA ARG A 9 5.65 8.51 10.56
C ARG A 9 4.42 8.01 9.78
N ALA A 10 3.71 8.90 9.11
CA ALA A 10 2.56 8.53 8.28
C ALA A 10 2.99 7.71 7.06
N ALA A 11 4.10 8.10 6.40
CA ALA A 11 4.67 7.35 5.28
C ALA A 11 5.11 5.94 5.70
N GLU A 12 5.81 5.81 6.83
CA GLU A 12 6.16 4.51 7.42
C GLU A 12 4.92 3.63 7.63
N ARG A 13 3.84 4.20 8.19
CA ARG A 13 2.60 3.44 8.41
C ARG A 13 1.92 3.04 7.11
N SER A 14 1.99 3.87 6.07
CA SER A 14 1.38 3.57 4.78
C SER A 14 1.99 2.35 4.06
N THR A 15 3.17 1.89 4.49
CA THR A 15 3.81 0.66 3.98
C THR A 15 2.99 -0.60 4.22
N THR A 16 2.16 -0.61 5.27
CA THR A 16 1.31 -1.75 5.63
C THR A 16 -0.16 -1.56 5.23
N GLU A 17 -0.53 -0.40 4.70
CA GLU A 17 -1.91 -0.05 4.35
C GLU A 17 -2.20 -0.37 2.88
N HIS A 18 -3.18 -1.23 2.62
CA HIS A 18 -3.51 -1.65 1.27
C HIS A 18 -4.04 -0.51 0.40
N GLY A 19 -3.56 -0.47 -0.85
CA GLY A 19 -4.02 0.50 -1.84
C GLY A 19 -3.38 1.89 -1.71
N LEU A 20 -2.40 2.06 -0.83
CA LEU A 20 -1.54 3.25 -0.79
C LEU A 20 -0.24 3.01 -1.56
N MET A 21 0.35 4.10 -2.02
CA MET A 21 1.66 4.10 -2.67
C MET A 21 2.78 3.65 -1.73
N GLY A 22 2.68 3.90 -0.42
CA GLY A 22 3.69 3.47 0.55
C GLY A 22 3.87 1.96 0.57
N GLN A 23 2.79 1.19 0.43
CA GLN A 23 2.86 -0.26 0.27
C GLN A 23 3.61 -0.65 -1.01
N VAL A 24 3.36 0.04 -2.12
CA VAL A 24 4.06 -0.19 -3.39
C VAL A 24 5.55 0.10 -3.23
N PHE A 25 5.91 1.23 -2.64
CA PHE A 25 7.31 1.61 -2.45
C PHE A 25 8.06 0.67 -1.52
N ALA A 26 7.41 0.16 -0.47
CA ALA A 26 8.02 -0.85 0.40
C ALA A 26 8.26 -2.16 -0.35
N ALA A 27 7.30 -2.60 -1.17
CA ALA A 27 7.45 -3.78 -2.01
C ALA A 27 8.56 -3.60 -3.04
N TYR A 28 8.64 -2.45 -3.71
CA TYR A 28 9.69 -2.16 -4.68
C TYR A 28 11.07 -2.15 -4.05
N GLN A 29 11.26 -1.46 -2.93
CA GLN A 29 12.52 -1.45 -2.19
C GLN A 29 12.97 -2.86 -1.77
N THR A 30 12.02 -3.73 -1.43
CA THR A 30 12.31 -5.13 -1.10
C THR A 30 12.70 -5.94 -2.34
N LEU A 31 12.05 -5.70 -3.48
CA LEU A 31 12.33 -6.40 -4.74
C LEU A 31 13.69 -6.01 -5.33
N GLU A 32 14.04 -4.74 -5.29
CA GLU A 32 15.28 -4.19 -5.85
C GLU A 32 16.43 -4.09 -4.84
N ASP A 33 16.21 -4.52 -3.59
CA ASP A 33 17.16 -4.35 -2.47
C ASP A 33 17.70 -2.91 -2.39
N CYS A 34 16.79 -1.93 -2.48
CA CYS A 34 17.14 -0.51 -2.56
C CYS A 34 16.62 0.29 -1.37
N SER A 35 17.29 1.40 -1.07
CA SER A 35 16.91 2.31 0.01
C SER A 35 15.84 3.31 -0.43
N ALA A 36 15.15 3.94 0.52
CA ALA A 36 14.19 5.01 0.24
C ALA A 36 14.82 6.19 -0.53
N ASN A 37 16.09 6.51 -0.27
CA ASN A 37 16.80 7.57 -0.99
C ASN A 37 17.07 7.16 -2.45
N ALA A 38 17.47 5.91 -2.68
CA ALA A 38 17.67 5.40 -4.03
C ALA A 38 16.36 5.40 -4.84
N LEU A 39 15.24 5.06 -4.20
CA LEU A 39 13.92 5.17 -4.82
C LEU A 39 13.52 6.63 -5.11
N ALA A 40 13.83 7.56 -4.21
CA ALA A 40 13.57 8.98 -4.42
C ALA A 40 14.36 9.51 -5.64
N ASP A 41 15.65 9.14 -5.74
CA ASP A 41 16.51 9.47 -6.86
C ASP A 41 15.98 8.88 -8.17
N GLU A 42 15.52 7.63 -8.15
CA GLU A 42 14.91 6.96 -9.31
C GLU A 42 13.63 7.66 -9.79
N LEU A 43 12.80 8.13 -8.85
CA LEU A 43 11.59 8.89 -9.16
C LEU A 43 11.87 10.37 -9.48
N GLY A 44 13.12 10.82 -9.32
CA GLY A 44 13.53 12.21 -9.54
C GLY A 44 12.95 13.18 -8.51
N CYS A 45 12.75 12.76 -7.26
CA CYS A 45 12.18 13.58 -6.20
C CYS A 45 12.99 13.55 -4.90
N ASP A 46 12.68 14.44 -3.96
CA ASP A 46 13.29 14.46 -2.63
C ASP A 46 12.57 13.53 -1.64
N GLU A 47 13.18 13.30 -0.46
CA GLU A 47 12.63 12.45 0.60
C GLU A 47 11.24 12.95 1.06
N GLN A 48 11.05 14.27 1.13
CA GLN A 48 9.77 14.85 1.55
C GLN A 48 8.65 14.54 0.55
N THR A 49 8.94 14.68 -0.74
CA THR A 49 8.02 14.36 -1.84
C THR A 49 7.72 12.87 -1.88
N LEU A 50 8.73 12.02 -1.67
CA LEU A 50 8.53 10.57 -1.56
C LEU A 50 7.58 10.23 -0.39
N ASN A 51 7.77 10.84 0.77
CA ASN A 51 6.89 10.64 1.93
C ASN A 51 5.46 11.13 1.66
N MET A 52 5.28 12.26 0.95
CA MET A 52 3.95 12.73 0.54
C MET A 52 3.29 11.79 -0.49
N LEU A 53 4.07 11.29 -1.43
CA LEU A 53 3.61 10.32 -2.44
C LEU A 53 3.17 9.02 -1.79
N ALA A 54 3.88 8.54 -0.77
CA ALA A 54 3.55 7.31 -0.05
C ALA A 54 2.11 7.33 0.52
N LEU A 55 1.60 8.51 0.87
CA LEU A 55 0.24 8.70 1.38
C LEU A 55 -0.84 8.75 0.29
N CYS A 56 -0.45 8.84 -0.98
CA CYS A 56 -1.39 8.85 -2.09
C CYS A 56 -1.98 7.45 -2.33
N ARG A 57 -3.18 7.41 -2.89
CA ARG A 57 -3.76 6.15 -3.36
C ARG A 57 -2.96 5.63 -4.56
N ARG A 58 -2.74 4.32 -4.59
CA ARG A 58 -2.11 3.61 -5.70
C ARG A 58 -2.97 3.77 -6.97
N PRO A 59 -2.38 4.17 -8.10
CA PRO A 59 -3.08 4.17 -9.38
C PRO A 59 -3.55 2.77 -9.79
N ALA A 60 -4.80 2.64 -10.26
CA ALA A 60 -5.39 1.36 -10.67
C ALA A 60 -6.59 1.50 -11.62
N GLY A 61 -6.93 0.41 -12.30
CA GLY A 61 -8.14 0.27 -13.12
C GLY A 61 -8.09 1.03 -14.46
N GLU A 62 -9.26 1.28 -15.04
CA GLU A 62 -9.40 1.91 -16.38
C GLU A 62 -8.83 3.34 -16.43
N THR A 63 -8.77 4.03 -15.29
CA THR A 63 -8.25 5.40 -15.19
C THR A 63 -6.81 5.47 -14.70
N PHE A 64 -6.07 4.34 -14.70
CA PHE A 64 -4.68 4.24 -14.26
C PHE A 64 -3.79 5.35 -14.85
N ALA A 65 -3.82 5.51 -16.18
CA ALA A 65 -2.96 6.49 -16.87
C ALA A 65 -3.27 7.94 -16.46
N GLU A 66 -4.55 8.26 -16.26
CA GLU A 66 -4.96 9.59 -15.79
C GLU A 66 -4.53 9.83 -14.34
N GLN A 67 -4.69 8.83 -13.47
CA GLN A 67 -4.26 8.91 -12.07
C GLN A 67 -2.74 9.11 -11.95
N VAL A 68 -1.94 8.38 -12.74
CA VAL A 68 -0.48 8.58 -12.83
C VAL A 68 -0.16 10.00 -13.27
N LYS A 69 -0.79 10.49 -14.34
CA LYS A 69 -0.57 11.84 -14.86
C LYS A 69 -0.88 12.92 -13.81
N ILE A 70 -1.94 12.75 -13.01
CA ILE A 70 -2.29 13.67 -11.92
C ILE A 70 -1.20 13.69 -10.85
N LEU A 71 -0.69 12.52 -10.44
CA LEU A 71 0.40 12.44 -9.45
C LEU A 71 1.67 13.08 -9.98
N CYS A 72 2.12 12.72 -11.19
CA CYS A 72 3.31 13.29 -11.80
C CYS A 72 3.22 14.81 -11.95
N SER A 73 2.07 15.32 -12.39
CA SER A 73 1.85 16.77 -12.53
C SER A 73 1.85 17.49 -11.18
N ARG A 74 1.30 16.87 -10.13
CA ARG A 74 1.21 17.45 -8.79
C ARG A 74 2.57 17.54 -8.09
N PHE A 75 3.42 16.54 -8.30
CA PHE A 75 4.70 16.39 -7.59
C PHE A 75 5.92 16.67 -8.47
N GLY A 76 5.74 16.99 -9.76
CA GLY A 76 6.83 17.27 -10.69
C GLY A 76 7.65 16.03 -11.07
N LEU A 77 7.03 14.84 -11.06
CA LEU A 77 7.72 13.57 -11.34
C LEU A 77 7.75 13.26 -12.83
N GLU A 78 8.74 12.45 -13.21
CA GLU A 78 8.78 11.81 -14.51
C GLU A 78 7.78 10.63 -14.54
N SER A 79 7.00 10.53 -15.63
CA SER A 79 5.87 9.61 -15.70
C SER A 79 6.30 8.16 -15.92
N PHE A 80 7.35 7.96 -16.70
CA PHE A 80 7.89 6.64 -17.01
C PHE A 80 8.50 5.95 -15.77
N ALA A 81 9.24 6.67 -14.94
CA ALA A 81 9.79 6.19 -13.68
C ALA A 81 8.70 5.67 -12.74
N LEU A 82 7.65 6.46 -12.51
CA LEU A 82 6.54 6.06 -11.65
C LEU A 82 5.79 4.83 -12.19
N VAL A 83 5.56 4.77 -13.51
CA VAL A 83 4.91 3.62 -14.15
C VAL A 83 5.77 2.36 -14.03
N ASN A 84 7.09 2.46 -14.19
CA ASN A 84 7.99 1.32 -14.06
C ASN A 84 7.95 0.74 -12.64
N VAL A 85 8.07 1.57 -11.61
CA VAL A 85 7.93 1.14 -10.21
C VAL A 85 6.59 0.42 -9.98
N LEU A 86 5.49 1.02 -10.43
CA LEU A 86 4.15 0.43 -10.29
C LEU A 86 4.02 -0.92 -10.98
N ARG A 87 4.57 -1.04 -12.20
CA ARG A 87 4.51 -2.25 -13.02
C ARG A 87 5.39 -3.37 -12.47
N GLN A 88 6.57 -3.03 -11.97
CA GLN A 88 7.50 -3.99 -11.38
C GLN A 88 6.88 -4.67 -10.15
N VAL A 89 6.29 -3.86 -9.26
CA VAL A 89 5.57 -4.36 -8.08
C VAL A 89 4.31 -5.12 -8.48
N GLU A 90 3.60 -4.71 -9.53
CA GLU A 90 2.45 -5.47 -10.02
C GLU A 90 2.85 -6.88 -10.50
N ILE A 91 3.93 -7.00 -11.26
CA ILE A 91 4.36 -8.28 -11.85
C ILE A 91 5.05 -9.19 -10.81
N MET A 92 5.90 -8.62 -9.96
CA MET A 92 6.83 -9.37 -9.10
C MET A 92 6.44 -9.33 -7.61
N GLY A 93 5.51 -8.47 -7.22
CA GLY A 93 5.18 -8.24 -5.82
C GLY A 93 4.46 -9.41 -5.15
N PRO A 94 4.63 -9.58 -3.82
CA PRO A 94 3.95 -10.61 -3.05
C PRO A 94 2.44 -10.31 -2.99
N GLY A 95 1.63 -11.17 -3.62
CA GLY A 95 0.17 -11.04 -3.61
C GLY A 95 -0.47 -10.62 -4.93
N HIS A 96 0.05 -11.10 -6.07
CA HIS A 96 -0.58 -10.98 -7.39
C HIS A 96 -1.97 -11.66 -7.41
N ALA A 97 -2.98 -11.00 -6.87
CA ALA A 97 -4.35 -11.11 -7.34
C ALA A 97 -4.48 -10.05 -8.45
N PRO A 98 -4.74 -10.44 -9.71
CA PRO A 98 -5.04 -9.46 -10.75
C PRO A 98 -6.18 -8.59 -10.24
N ALA A 99 -6.08 -7.26 -10.41
CA ALA A 99 -7.03 -6.28 -9.91
C ALA A 99 -8.47 -6.74 -10.19
N SER A 100 -9.08 -7.42 -9.23
CA SER A 100 -10.41 -7.97 -9.35
C SER A 100 -11.34 -6.80 -9.11
N ASN A 101 -11.94 -6.37 -10.22
CA ASN A 101 -13.09 -5.51 -10.32
C ASN A 101 -14.01 -5.65 -9.07
N PRO A 102 -14.31 -4.58 -8.31
CA PRO A 102 -15.11 -4.68 -7.07
C PRO A 102 -16.61 -4.96 -7.32
N ALA A 103 -16.96 -5.52 -8.48
CA ALA A 103 -18.32 -5.95 -8.79
C ALA A 103 -18.71 -7.33 -8.23
N SER A 104 -17.83 -8.02 -7.49
CA SER A 104 -18.18 -9.29 -6.82
C SER A 104 -18.34 -9.11 -5.31
N ARG A 105 -19.52 -8.62 -4.91
CA ARG A 105 -20.04 -8.77 -3.54
C ARG A 105 -20.14 -10.26 -3.21
N GLY A 106 -19.67 -10.66 -2.03
CA GLY A 106 -20.07 -11.93 -1.40
C GLY A 106 -18.96 -12.90 -1.00
N GLY A 107 -17.88 -12.42 -0.38
CA GLY A 107 -16.98 -13.29 0.38
C GLY A 107 -17.38 -13.27 1.85
N VAL A 108 -18.17 -14.25 2.28
CA VAL A 108 -18.58 -14.44 3.67
C VAL A 108 -17.34 -14.60 4.55
N THR A 109 -17.06 -13.62 5.40
CA THR A 109 -16.09 -13.75 6.49
C THR A 109 -16.65 -14.74 7.49
N LEU A 110 -16.31 -16.03 7.35
CA LEU A 110 -16.69 -17.07 8.30
C LEU A 110 -15.84 -16.90 9.57
N GLN A 111 -16.25 -15.98 10.44
CA GLN A 111 -15.67 -15.86 11.78
C GLN A 111 -16.18 -17.02 12.65
N LEU A 112 -15.36 -18.07 12.77
CA LEU A 112 -15.58 -19.17 13.71
C LEU A 112 -15.38 -18.67 15.15
N ALA A 113 -16.48 -18.31 15.81
CA ALA A 113 -16.51 -18.08 17.24
C ALA A 113 -16.68 -19.42 17.98
N ALA A 114 -15.60 -19.94 18.58
CA ALA A 114 -15.71 -20.99 19.59
C ALA A 114 -16.06 -20.35 20.94
N ARG A 115 -17.36 -20.23 21.22
CA ARG A 115 -17.87 -19.99 22.58
C ARG A 115 -18.39 -21.32 23.12
N ASP A 116 -17.59 -22.00 23.95
CA ASP A 116 -18.15 -22.95 24.89
C ASP A 116 -17.74 -22.55 26.31
N ARG A 117 -18.70 -21.98 27.04
CA ARG A 117 -18.70 -21.91 28.50
C ARG A 117 -19.66 -23.00 28.94
N ARG A 118 -19.16 -24.09 29.50
CA ARG A 118 -19.96 -24.96 30.37
C ARG A 118 -19.63 -24.66 31.82
N LYS A 119 -20.63 -24.03 32.44
CA LYS A 119 -20.75 -23.70 33.84
C LYS A 119 -20.95 -24.99 34.65
N ASN A 120 -20.27 -25.04 35.79
CA ASN A 120 -20.43 -26.00 36.88
C ASN A 120 -21.88 -26.15 37.33
N GLU A 121 -22.40 -27.39 37.37
CA GLU A 121 -23.56 -27.79 38.18
C GLU A 121 -23.32 -29.21 38.73
N GLU A 122 -22.75 -29.29 39.94
CA GLU A 122 -23.11 -30.33 40.93
C GLU A 122 -24.61 -30.18 41.26
N PRO A 123 -25.40 -31.25 41.55
CA PRO A 123 -25.25 -31.99 42.82
C PRO A 123 -25.73 -33.47 42.88
N SER A 124 -25.32 -34.11 43.99
CA SER A 124 -26.02 -35.09 44.84
C SER A 124 -26.43 -36.48 44.30
N SER A 125 -25.77 -37.51 44.85
CA SER A 125 -26.43 -38.64 45.55
C SER A 125 -25.49 -39.18 46.63
#